data_AF-A0A7C4DZI6-F1
#
_entry.id   AF-A0A7C4DZI6-F1
#
_cell.length_a   1.000
_cell.length_b   1.000
_cell.length_c   1.000
_cell.angle_alpha   90.00
_cell.angle_beta   90.00
_cell.angle_gamma   90.00
#
_symmetry.space_group_name_H-M   'P 1'
#
loop_
_entity.id
_entity.type
_entity.pdbx_description
1 polymer ?
#
loop_
_entity_poly.entity_id
_entity_poly.type
_entity_poly.pdbx_seq_one_letter_code
_entity_poly.pdbx_strand_id
1 'polypeptide(L)' 'MLNNEYIEVLVGGLMMVIAVAVAFFMVIGFLEKDLLISFVTYAASLAGFAIGLHGIFMIHRTKE' A
#
# COMPACT_ATOMS: atom_id res chain seq x y z
N MET A 1 -7.00 -16.87 13.05
CA MET A 1 -6.52 -16.69 11.68
C MET A 1 -7.10 -15.40 11.08
N LEU A 2 -8.43 -15.18 11.17
CA LEU A 2 -9.10 -13.91 10.81
C LEU A 2 -8.34 -12.63 11.18
N ASN A 3 -7.84 -12.51 12.42
CA ASN A 3 -7.21 -11.28 12.90
C ASN A 3 -5.93 -10.89 12.13
N ASN A 4 -5.17 -11.87 11.63
CA ASN A 4 -3.98 -11.60 10.83
C ASN A 4 -4.34 -11.09 9.43
N GLU A 5 -5.40 -11.64 8.84
CA GLU A 5 -5.83 -11.29 7.50
C GLU A 5 -6.37 -9.85 7.45
N TYR A 6 -7.12 -9.43 8.49
CA TYR A 6 -7.53 -8.04 8.64
C TYR A 6 -6.35 -7.09 8.82
N ILE A 7 -5.29 -7.52 9.53
CA ILE A 7 -4.06 -6.73 9.66
C ILE A 7 -3.35 -6.60 8.32
N GLU A 8 -3.29 -7.66 7.50
CA GLU A 8 -2.71 -7.59 6.15
C GLU A 8 -3.44 -6.58 5.26
N VAL A 9 -4.78 -6.58 5.28
CA VAL A 9 -5.58 -5.60 4.54
C VAL A 9 -5.31 -4.18 5.04
N LEU A 10 -5.22 -3.99 6.36
CA LEU A 10 -4.96 -2.68 6.95
C LEU A 10 -3.56 -2.17 6.64
N VAL A 11 -2.54 -3.03 6.70
CA VAL A 11 -1.15 -2.71 6.35
C VAL A 11 -1.04 -2.39 4.86
N GLY A 12 -1.65 -3.19 4.00
CA GLY A 12 -1.68 -2.94 2.55
C GLY A 12 -2.34 -1.60 2.23
N GLY A 13 -3.49 -1.31 2.83
CA GLY A 13 -4.19 -0.03 2.67
C GLY A 13 -3.38 1.16 3.16
N LEU A 14 -2.74 1.06 4.33
CA LEU A 14 -1.89 2.13 4.86
C LEU A 14 -0.67 2.39 3.97
N MET A 15 -0.01 1.35 3.45
CA MET A 15 1.11 1.53 2.51
C MET A 15 0.67 2.28 1.26
N MET A 16 -0.51 2.00 0.72
CA MET A 16 -1.05 2.72 -0.43
C MET A 16 -1.34 4.19 -0.10
N VAL A 17 -1.97 4.47 1.05
CA VAL A 17 -2.26 5.85 1.48
C VAL A 17 -0.98 6.66 1.68
N ILE A 18 0.03 6.07 2.32
CA ILE A 18 1.33 6.71 2.54
C ILE A 18 2.02 6.96 1.19
N ALA A 19 1.98 6.01 0.26
CA ALA A 19 2.56 6.20 -1.07
C ALA A 19 1.90 7.34 -1.85
N VAL A 20 0.57 7.47 -1.77
CA VAL A 20 -0.17 8.59 -2.35
C VAL A 20 0.21 9.92 -1.68
N ALA A 21 0.34 9.94 -0.35
CA ALA A 21 0.76 11.14 0.38
C ALA A 21 2.18 11.57 -0.02
N VAL A 22 3.12 10.64 -0.13
CA VAL A 22 4.50 10.92 -0.58
C VAL A 22 4.52 11.45 -2.02
N ALA A 23 3.75 10.83 -2.93
CA ALA A 23 3.62 11.33 -4.30
C ALA A 23 3.01 12.75 -4.32
N PHE A 24 2.02 13.03 -3.46
CA PHE A 24 1.43 14.36 -3.33
C PHE A 24 2.43 15.39 -2.79
N PHE A 25 3.28 15.03 -1.82
CA PHE A 25 4.35 15.91 -1.31
C PHE A 25 5.37 16.29 -2.38
N MET A 26 5.67 15.39 -3.32
CA MET A 26 6.50 15.71 -4.49
C MET A 26 5.80 16.66 -5.47
N VAL A 27 4.48 16.53 -5.63
CA VAL A 27 3.69 17.40 -6.52
C VAL A 27 3.65 18.84 -6.00
N ILE A 28 3.45 19.04 -4.69
CA ILE A 28 3.42 20.38 -4.08
C ILE A 28 4.81 21.01 -3.88
N GLY A 29 5.89 20.29 -4.25
CA GLY A 29 7.26 20.78 -4.16
C GLY A 29 7.82 20.82 -2.73
N PHE A 30 7.21 20.10 -1.79
CA PHE A 30 7.73 19.94 -0.42
C PHE A 30 8.88 18.93 -0.39
N LEU A 31 8.83 17.92 -1.27
CA LEU A 31 9.91 16.96 -1.50
C LEU A 31 10.54 17.21 -2.87
N GLU A 32 11.87 17.12 -2.97
CA GLU A 32 12.55 17.19 -4.26
C GLU A 32 12.08 16.06 -5.19
N LYS A 33 11.93 16.40 -6.47
CA LYS A 33 11.45 15.49 -7.50
C LYS A 33 12.57 14.53 -7.91
N ASP A 34 12.80 13.53 -7.08
CA ASP A 34 13.74 12.45 -7.39
C ASP A 34 12.99 11.27 -8.02
N LEU A 35 13.50 10.84 -9.17
CA LEU A 35 12.97 9.71 -9.94
C LEU A 35 13.10 8.40 -9.15
N LEU A 36 14.13 8.29 -8.32
CA LEU A 36 14.40 7.12 -7.48
C LEU A 36 13.36 7.01 -6.35
N ILE A 37 13.04 8.13 -5.69
CA ILE A 37 12.01 8.16 -4.64
C ILE A 37 10.63 7.91 -5.26
N SER A 38 10.36 8.48 -6.44
CA SER A 38 9.11 8.22 -7.19
C SER A 38 8.94 6.73 -7.51
N PHE A 39 10.01 6.08 -7.98
CA PHE A 39 10.02 4.66 -8.30
C PHE A 39 9.79 3.78 -7.05
N VAL A 40 10.50 4.08 -5.94
CA VAL A 40 10.33 3.34 -4.68
C VAL A 40 8.93 3.53 -4.12
N THR A 41 8.38 4.74 -4.18
CA THR A 41 7.02 5.04 -3.72
C THR A 41 5.98 4.28 -4.54
N TYR A 42 6.17 4.19 -5.84
CA TYR A 42 5.32 3.39 -6.72
C TYR A 42 5.43 1.89 -6.42
N ALA A 43 6.64 1.36 -6.28
CA ALA A 43 6.86 -0.04 -5.92
C ALA A 43 6.26 -0.40 -4.56
N ALA A 44 6.39 0.48 -3.57
CA ALA A 44 5.78 0.33 -2.25
C ALA A 44 4.25 0.33 -2.31
N SER A 45 3.65 1.21 -3.14
CA SER A 45 2.21 1.22 -3.39
C SER A 45 1.73 -0.10 -3.99
N LEU A 46 2.47 -0.63 -4.97
CA LEU A 46 2.14 -1.87 -5.67
C LEU A 46 2.29 -3.10 -4.77
N ALA A 47 3.30 -3.11 -3.90
CA ALA A 47 3.46 -4.11 -2.85
C ALA A 47 2.32 -4.05 -1.82
N GLY A 48 1.96 -2.85 -1.36
CA GLY A 48 0.81 -2.63 -0.46
C GLY A 48 -0.51 -3.12 -1.06
N PHE A 49 -0.71 -2.86 -2.35
CA PHE A 49 -1.87 -3.35 -3.10
C PHE A 49 -1.91 -4.89 -3.18
N ALA A 50 -0.78 -5.53 -3.47
CA ALA A 50 -0.68 -6.99 -3.52
C ALA A 50 -0.97 -7.64 -2.15
N ILE A 51 -0.43 -7.08 -1.07
CA ILE A 51 -0.68 -7.54 0.31
C ILE A 51 -2.15 -7.33 0.69
N GLY A 52 -2.73 -6.18 0.34
CA GLY A 52 -4.14 -5.91 0.59
C GLY A 52 -5.07 -6.87 -0.14
N LEU A 53 -4.80 -7.16 -1.41
CA LEU A 53 -5.55 -8.16 -2.19
C LEU A 53 -5.40 -9.56 -1.60
N HIS A 54 -4.18 -9.95 -1.20
CA HIS A 54 -3.93 -11.23 -0.56
C HIS A 54 -4.80 -11.41 0.68
N GLY A 55 -4.81 -10.43 1.59
CA GLY A 55 -5.66 -10.45 2.79
C GLY A 55 -7.15 -10.57 2.46
N ILE A 56 -7.65 -9.82 1.45
CA ILE A 56 -9.05 -9.90 1.02
C ILE A 56 -9.40 -11.28 0.46
N PHE A 57 -8.56 -11.86 -0.40
CA PHE A 57 -8.79 -13.19 -0.96
C PHE A 57 -8.76 -14.29 0.11
N MET A 58 -7.88 -14.16 1.11
CA MET A 58 -7.79 -15.10 2.23
C MET A 58 -9.05 -15.05 3.11
N ILE A 59 -9.57 -13.84 3.38
CA ILE A 59 -10.85 -13.65 4.10
C ILE A 59 -12.01 -14.25 3.30
N HIS A 60 -12.03 -14.04 1.98
CA HIS A 60 -13.09 -14.59 1.12
C HIS A 60 -13.06 -16.12 1.10
N ARG A 61 -11.87 -16.71 0.97
CA ARG A 61 -11.65 -18.16 0.98
C ARG A 61 -11.98 -18.82 2.32
N THR A 62 -11.83 -18.10 3.44
CA THR A 62 -12.19 -18.59 4.78
C THR A 62 -13.69 -18.59 5.04
N LYS A 63 -14.47 -17.83 4.27
CA LYS A 63 -15.94 -17.75 4.42
C LYS A 63 -16.72 -18.79 3.59
N GLU A 64 -16.08 -19.43 2.62
CA GLU A 64 -16.60 -20.59 1.88
C GLU A 64 -16.31 -21.90 2.62
#